data_AF-I3JTS7-F1
#
_entry.id   AF-I3JTS7-F1
#
_cell.length_a   1.000
_cell.length_b   1.000
_cell.length_c   1.000
_cell.angle_alpha   90.00
_cell.angle_beta   90.00
_cell.angle_gamma   90.00
#
_symmetry.space_group_name_H-M   'P 1'
#
loop_
_entity.id
_entity.type
_entity.pdbx_description
1 polymer ?
#
loop_
_entity_poly.entity_id
_entity_poly.type
_entity_poly.pdbx_seq_one_letter_code
_entity_poly.pdbx_strand_id
1 'polypeptide(L)'
;MLCHAHRPRGTAGQALEHELRCFAVFRRVYVQRDEVRQIATAVQQPELGYTFRVGSLVLHAIGQLTPLQMASFHSSTAIFPVGYEACRIYWSMRHGNRRCRYICSVEERDGIPEFTIRVIEQGYQDMVLTDTSAKGVWDKVLGPVAEKRAESGTLKLFPVYLKGEDLFGLTVPAVAKITESLPGVEACDRYSFRYGRNPLVELPLMFNPAGCARAQPKASSPYTSVVIRPQPQAVSSSSARSNQNVAQGEGGAPHNKPPVVHPRSSQYRWMKSEWRANVYLGRSRIQGLGLFAARDIEKQTMVIEYNGTILRNEVAIRKEKIYRSKNRAVFMFRIDSEHVVDATLNGGIARYINHSCAPNCVAEVVTFERGYKIIISCIRRIEKGEELCFNYQFESVEGQHKIACHCGAPECRKWIN
;
A
#
# COMPACT_ATOMS: atom_id res chain seq x y z
N MET A 1 -37.43 -2.02 -6.24
CA MET A 1 -38.53 -1.64 -5.32
C MET A 1 -38.44 -2.52 -4.07
N LEU A 2 -38.40 -1.93 -2.87
CA LEU A 2 -38.39 -2.66 -1.60
C LEU A 2 -39.78 -3.23 -1.29
N CYS A 3 -39.87 -4.38 -0.63
CA CYS A 3 -41.16 -4.96 -0.26
C CYS A 3 -41.80 -4.19 0.90
N HIS A 4 -43.10 -4.40 1.11
CA HIS A 4 -43.90 -3.63 2.08
C HIS A 4 -43.44 -3.78 3.55
N ALA A 5 -42.70 -4.85 3.86
CA ALA A 5 -42.12 -5.12 5.18
C ALA A 5 -40.71 -4.50 5.38
N HIS A 6 -40.00 -4.19 4.30
CA HIS A 6 -38.64 -3.62 4.30
C HIS A 6 -38.58 -2.18 3.75
N ARG A 7 -39.74 -1.58 3.48
CA ARG A 7 -39.85 -0.16 3.11
C ARG A 7 -39.64 0.69 4.37
N PRO A 8 -38.71 1.66 4.36
CA PRO A 8 -38.57 2.60 5.48
C PRO A 8 -39.91 3.30 5.74
N ARG A 9 -40.50 3.08 6.91
CA ARG A 9 -41.69 3.81 7.36
C ARG A 9 -41.20 5.03 8.13
N GLY A 10 -41.15 6.18 7.45
CA GLY A 10 -40.83 7.44 8.08
C GLY A 10 -41.92 7.86 9.05
N THR A 11 -41.62 7.88 10.34
CA THR A 11 -42.34 8.68 11.33
C THR A 11 -41.41 9.79 11.79
N ALA A 12 -41.96 10.99 11.86
CA ALA A 12 -41.30 12.26 12.13
C ALA A 12 -40.11 12.20 13.11
N GLY A 13 -39.00 12.82 12.70
CA GLY A 13 -37.85 13.15 13.54
C GLY A 13 -36.83 12.03 13.72
N GLN A 14 -35.69 12.14 13.02
CA GLN A 14 -34.43 11.42 13.30
C GLN A 14 -34.35 9.91 13.00
N ALA A 15 -34.93 9.42 11.90
CA ALA A 15 -34.63 8.06 11.42
C ALA A 15 -33.65 8.10 10.23
N LEU A 16 -32.48 7.50 10.39
CA LEU A 16 -31.49 7.24 9.34
C LEU A 16 -32.19 6.53 8.16
N GLU A 17 -32.25 7.16 6.98
CA GLU A 17 -33.01 6.72 5.80
C GLU A 17 -32.63 5.33 5.24
N HIS A 18 -31.66 4.64 5.86
CA HIS A 18 -31.05 3.41 5.37
C HIS A 18 -30.95 2.28 6.41
N GLU A 19 -31.80 2.27 7.44
CA GLU A 19 -31.78 1.21 8.46
C GLU A 19 -32.98 0.24 8.36
N LEU A 20 -32.71 -1.05 8.21
CA LEU A 20 -33.72 -2.11 8.19
C LEU A 20 -34.00 -2.58 9.62
N ARG A 21 -35.24 -2.46 10.09
CA ARG A 21 -35.66 -2.90 11.44
C ARG A 21 -35.81 -4.43 11.60
N CYS A 22 -35.77 -5.19 10.50
CA CYS A 22 -35.92 -6.64 10.53
C CYS A 22 -35.09 -7.31 9.42
N PHE A 23 -34.24 -8.26 9.79
CA PHE A 23 -33.38 -9.03 8.89
C PHE A 23 -34.02 -10.35 8.41
N ALA A 24 -35.23 -10.67 8.86
CA ALA A 24 -35.93 -11.88 8.45
C ALA A 24 -36.39 -11.75 6.98
N VAL A 25 -35.94 -12.69 6.15
CA VAL A 25 -36.37 -12.78 4.75
C VAL A 25 -36.76 -14.22 4.43
N PHE A 26 -38.03 -14.45 4.08
CA PHE A 26 -38.59 -15.77 3.76
C PHE A 26 -38.33 -16.22 2.31
N ARG A 27 -37.34 -15.63 1.64
CA ARG A 27 -36.89 -15.99 0.29
C ARG A 27 -35.37 -16.03 0.27
N ARG A 28 -34.77 -16.83 -0.63
CA ARG A 28 -33.32 -16.79 -0.86
C ARG A 28 -32.95 -15.40 -1.40
N VAL A 29 -32.16 -14.66 -0.61
CA VAL A 29 -31.60 -13.36 -1.02
C VAL A 29 -30.12 -13.55 -1.25
N TYR A 30 -29.67 -13.18 -2.44
CA TYR A 30 -28.25 -13.05 -2.73
C TYR A 30 -27.80 -11.68 -2.24
N VAL A 31 -27.09 -11.68 -1.11
CA VAL A 31 -26.41 -10.47 -0.62
C VAL A 31 -25.01 -10.49 -1.21
N GLN A 32 -24.74 -9.61 -2.16
CA GLN A 32 -23.38 -9.38 -2.62
C GLN A 32 -22.62 -8.66 -1.51
N ARG A 33 -21.85 -9.43 -0.73
CA ARG A 33 -20.98 -8.89 0.31
C ARG A 33 -19.61 -8.65 -0.30
N ASP A 34 -19.24 -7.39 -0.43
CA ASP A 34 -17.85 -7.03 -0.66
C ASP A 34 -17.10 -7.14 0.67
N GLU A 35 -16.70 -8.37 1.01
CA GLU A 35 -16.02 -8.69 2.27
C GLU A 35 -14.75 -7.87 2.45
N VAL A 36 -14.04 -7.61 1.36
CA VAL A 36 -12.81 -6.81 1.36
C VAL A 36 -13.10 -5.38 1.78
N ARG A 37 -14.11 -4.75 1.20
CA ARG A 37 -14.49 -3.37 1.54
C ARG A 37 -15.03 -3.25 2.96
N GLN A 38 -15.78 -4.25 3.43
CA GLN A 38 -16.27 -4.27 4.81
C GLN A 38 -15.13 -4.39 5.82
N ILE A 39 -14.15 -5.26 5.54
CA ILE A 39 -12.95 -5.39 6.35
C ILE A 39 -12.16 -4.08 6.37
N ALA A 40 -11.97 -3.44 5.21
CA ALA A 40 -11.30 -2.16 5.10
C ALA A 40 -11.97 -1.07 5.94
N THR A 41 -13.30 -0.93 5.85
CA THR A 41 -14.06 0.05 6.63
C THR A 41 -13.96 -0.21 8.14
N ALA A 42 -14.04 -1.48 8.56
CA ALA A 42 -13.92 -1.85 9.97
C ALA A 42 -12.53 -1.54 10.56
N VAL A 43 -11.48 -1.70 9.75
CA VAL A 43 -10.10 -1.39 10.13
C VAL A 43 -9.83 0.12 10.17
N GLN A 44 -10.44 0.89 9.25
CA GLN A 44 -10.24 2.35 9.14
C GLN A 44 -11.03 3.17 10.17
N GLN A 45 -12.16 2.64 10.66
CA GLN A 45 -13.09 3.35 11.55
C GLN A 45 -13.37 2.54 12.83
N PRO A 46 -12.35 2.30 13.69
CA PRO A 46 -12.54 1.55 14.93
C PRO A 46 -13.54 2.22 15.89
N GLU A 47 -13.71 3.54 15.81
CA GLU A 47 -14.65 4.34 16.60
C GLU A 47 -16.12 4.00 16.35
N LEU A 48 -16.44 3.41 15.20
CA LEU A 48 -17.79 2.96 14.87
C LEU A 48 -18.15 1.63 15.56
N GLY A 49 -17.23 1.05 16.35
CA GLY A 49 -17.50 -0.14 17.16
C GLY A 49 -17.67 -1.42 16.35
N TYR A 50 -17.14 -1.46 15.12
CA TYR A 50 -17.23 -2.65 14.28
C TYR A 50 -16.52 -3.83 14.94
N THR A 51 -17.29 -4.86 15.30
CA THR A 51 -16.74 -6.08 15.87
C THR A 51 -16.56 -7.12 14.76
N PHE A 52 -15.32 -7.44 14.42
CA PHE A 52 -15.02 -8.40 13.37
C PHE A 52 -15.03 -9.83 13.93
N ARG A 53 -16.11 -10.58 13.70
CA ARG A 53 -16.30 -11.95 14.19
C ARG A 53 -16.28 -12.98 13.07
N VAL A 54 -15.40 -13.97 13.18
CA VAL A 54 -15.33 -15.14 12.30
C VAL A 54 -15.55 -16.41 13.14
N GLY A 55 -16.78 -16.93 13.10
CA GLY A 55 -17.16 -18.10 13.89
C GLY A 55 -17.00 -17.89 15.39
N SER A 56 -16.04 -18.57 15.99
CA SER A 56 -15.68 -18.47 17.42
C SER A 56 -14.54 -17.49 17.72
N LEU A 57 -14.00 -16.81 16.70
CA LEU A 57 -12.97 -15.79 16.85
C LEU A 57 -13.60 -14.41 16.73
N VAL A 58 -13.22 -13.50 17.63
CA VAL A 58 -13.55 -12.07 17.57
C VAL A 58 -12.24 -11.30 17.57
N LEU A 59 -11.94 -10.57 16.51
CA LEU A 59 -10.75 -9.72 16.42
C LEU A 59 -11.02 -8.41 17.15
N HIS A 60 -10.12 -8.02 18.06
CA HIS A 60 -10.19 -6.75 18.80
C HIS A 60 -9.19 -5.74 18.26
N ALA A 61 -7.95 -6.17 18.03
CA ALA A 61 -6.88 -5.35 17.48
C ALA A 61 -5.98 -6.18 16.56
N ILE A 62 -5.56 -5.62 15.44
CA ILE A 62 -4.63 -6.30 14.51
C ILE A 62 -3.16 -6.15 14.92
N GLY A 63 -2.83 -5.12 15.71
CA GLY A 63 -1.46 -4.80 16.08
C GLY A 63 -0.64 -4.17 14.94
N GLN A 64 0.66 -4.01 15.17
CA GLN A 64 1.63 -3.47 14.21
C GLN A 64 2.98 -4.19 14.30
N LEU A 65 3.80 -4.03 13.27
CA LEU A 65 5.20 -4.49 13.30
C LEU A 65 6.13 -3.32 13.01
N THR A 66 7.23 -3.27 13.76
CA THR A 66 8.35 -2.39 13.47
C THR A 66 9.37 -3.10 12.56
N PRO A 67 10.23 -2.35 11.85
CA PRO A 67 11.28 -2.94 11.01
C PRO A 67 12.20 -3.92 11.74
N LEU A 68 12.50 -3.69 13.02
CA LEU A 68 13.33 -4.58 13.83
C LEU A 68 12.62 -5.91 14.14
N GLN A 69 11.30 -5.86 14.37
CA GLN A 69 10.49 -7.03 14.68
C GLN A 69 10.27 -7.93 13.46
N MET A 70 10.30 -7.39 12.23
CA MET A 70 10.02 -8.14 11.01
C MET A 70 10.97 -9.32 10.74
N ALA A 71 12.14 -9.37 11.39
CA ALA A 71 13.05 -10.52 11.31
C ALA A 71 12.62 -11.71 12.20
N SER A 72 11.84 -11.47 13.25
CA SER A 72 11.58 -12.44 14.32
C SER A 72 10.09 -12.69 14.60
N PHE A 73 9.20 -11.81 14.17
CA PHE A 73 7.77 -11.82 14.52
C PHE A 73 6.90 -12.46 13.42
N HIS A 74 7.33 -13.63 12.93
CA HIS A 74 6.62 -14.42 11.93
C HIS A 74 7.10 -15.88 11.90
N SER A 75 6.19 -16.76 11.53
CA SER A 75 6.49 -18.12 11.06
C SER A 75 6.34 -18.22 9.54
N SER A 76 6.43 -19.43 8.99
CA SER A 76 6.14 -19.66 7.57
C SER A 76 4.66 -19.48 7.22
N THR A 77 3.76 -19.54 8.21
CA THR A 77 2.31 -19.62 8.02
C THR A 77 1.53 -18.44 8.61
N ALA A 78 2.12 -17.68 9.54
CA ALA A 78 1.50 -16.53 10.20
C ALA A 78 2.52 -15.42 10.52
N ILE A 79 2.02 -14.18 10.54
CA ILE A 79 2.73 -12.99 11.02
C ILE A 79 2.21 -12.67 12.43
N PHE A 80 3.07 -12.15 13.32
CA PHE A 80 2.77 -11.91 14.74
C PHE A 80 2.87 -10.42 15.11
N PRO A 81 1.88 -9.57 14.74
CA PRO A 81 1.97 -8.15 15.05
C PRO A 81 1.90 -7.89 16.56
N VAL A 82 2.76 -7.01 17.06
CA VAL A 82 2.72 -6.55 18.45
C VAL A 82 1.48 -5.70 18.68
N GLY A 83 0.79 -5.94 19.79
CA GLY A 83 -0.53 -5.35 20.07
C GLY A 83 -1.69 -6.03 19.31
N TYR A 84 -1.44 -7.19 18.70
CA TYR A 84 -2.54 -8.05 18.23
C TYR A 84 -3.35 -8.52 19.43
N GLU A 85 -4.68 -8.42 19.33
CA GLU A 85 -5.60 -8.94 20.34
C GLU A 85 -6.84 -9.56 19.67
N ALA A 86 -7.17 -10.78 20.07
CA ALA A 86 -8.38 -11.46 19.63
C ALA A 86 -8.97 -12.34 20.74
N CYS A 87 -10.29 -12.38 20.82
CA CYS A 87 -11.01 -13.28 21.71
C CYS A 87 -11.40 -14.58 20.98
N ARG A 88 -10.92 -15.71 21.50
CA ARG A 88 -11.33 -17.04 21.07
C ARG A 88 -12.31 -17.64 22.05
N ILE A 89 -13.49 -18.04 21.57
CA ILE A 89 -14.44 -18.86 22.35
C ILE A 89 -14.05 -20.32 22.18
N TYR A 90 -13.66 -20.97 23.27
CA TYR A 90 -13.19 -22.36 23.26
C TYR A 90 -13.61 -23.10 24.53
N TRP A 91 -13.31 -24.40 24.60
CA TRP A 91 -13.69 -25.26 25.72
C TRP A 91 -13.00 -24.86 27.02
N SER A 92 -13.73 -24.90 28.13
CA SER A 92 -13.21 -24.62 29.47
C SER A 92 -12.22 -25.70 29.91
N MET A 93 -11.13 -25.27 30.57
CA MET A 93 -10.17 -26.15 31.23
C MET A 93 -10.72 -26.74 32.54
N ARG A 94 -11.83 -26.21 33.06
CA ARG A 94 -12.41 -26.60 34.34
C ARG A 94 -13.63 -27.51 34.15
N HIS A 95 -14.39 -27.29 33.08
CA HIS A 95 -15.67 -27.95 32.83
C HIS A 95 -15.72 -28.53 31.41
N GLY A 96 -15.80 -29.87 31.30
CA GLY A 96 -15.75 -30.57 30.01
C GLY A 96 -16.85 -30.21 29.00
N ASN A 97 -17.99 -29.69 29.49
CA ASN A 97 -19.15 -29.33 28.67
C ASN A 97 -19.41 -27.81 28.57
N ARG A 98 -18.53 -26.96 29.12
CA ARG A 98 -18.66 -25.49 29.03
C ARG A 98 -17.63 -24.89 28.11
N ARG A 99 -17.94 -23.71 27.59
CA ARG A 99 -17.01 -22.87 26.83
C ARG A 99 -16.79 -21.57 27.58
N CYS A 100 -15.58 -21.05 27.50
CA CYS A 100 -15.21 -19.76 28.05
C CYS A 100 -14.43 -18.94 27.01
N ARG A 101 -14.02 -17.73 27.41
CA ARG A 101 -13.34 -16.78 26.53
C ARG A 101 -11.84 -16.82 26.81
N TYR A 102 -11.07 -16.87 25.74
CA TYR A 102 -9.62 -16.82 25.76
C TYR A 102 -9.19 -15.57 25.00
N ILE A 103 -8.74 -14.53 25.69
CA ILE A 103 -8.19 -13.33 25.08
C ILE A 103 -6.74 -13.63 24.74
N CYS A 104 -6.47 -13.73 23.45
CA CYS A 104 -5.17 -14.02 22.87
C CYS A 104 -4.51 -12.71 22.48
N SER A 105 -3.31 -12.43 23.01
CA SER A 105 -2.53 -11.25 22.64
C SER A 105 -1.10 -11.60 22.28
N VAL A 106 -0.50 -10.76 21.44
CA VAL A 106 0.92 -10.84 21.06
C VAL A 106 1.61 -9.56 21.52
N GLU A 107 2.61 -9.72 22.36
CA GLU A 107 3.44 -8.64 22.89
C GLU A 107 4.91 -8.88 22.52
N GLU A 108 5.74 -7.86 22.75
CA GLU A 108 7.20 -7.99 22.65
C GLU A 108 7.82 -8.10 24.04
N ARG A 109 8.70 -9.08 24.23
CA ARG A 109 9.58 -9.17 25.39
C ARG A 109 10.98 -9.54 24.92
N ASP A 110 11.99 -8.74 25.29
CA ASP A 110 13.40 -8.98 24.95
C ASP A 110 13.66 -9.22 23.45
N GLY A 111 12.92 -8.53 22.56
CA GLY A 111 13.08 -8.63 21.12
C GLY A 111 12.50 -9.91 20.47
N ILE A 112 11.74 -10.71 21.22
CA ILE A 112 11.03 -11.89 20.73
C ILE A 112 9.52 -11.77 21.00
N PRO A 113 8.68 -12.45 20.20
CA PRO A 113 7.24 -12.46 20.45
C PRO A 113 6.90 -13.22 21.73
N GLU A 114 6.12 -12.59 22.61
CA GLU A 114 5.47 -13.23 23.74
C GLU A 114 3.98 -13.41 23.44
N PHE A 115 3.51 -14.65 23.49
CA PHE A 115 2.12 -15.01 23.28
C PHE A 115 1.44 -15.15 24.64
N THR A 116 0.37 -14.39 24.83
CA THR A 116 -0.39 -14.39 26.08
C THR A 116 -1.83 -14.84 25.85
N ILE A 117 -2.35 -15.65 26.76
CA ILE A 117 -3.76 -16.04 26.82
C ILE A 117 -4.31 -15.66 28.20
N ARG A 118 -5.25 -14.71 28.23
CA ARG A 118 -6.06 -14.42 29.41
C ARG A 118 -7.36 -15.21 29.34
N VAL A 119 -7.58 -16.07 30.31
CA VAL A 119 -8.74 -16.95 30.43
C VAL A 119 -9.79 -16.25 31.26
N ILE A 120 -10.92 -15.94 30.63
CA ILE A 120 -12.05 -15.28 31.26
C ILE A 120 -13.20 -16.28 31.34
N GLU A 121 -13.49 -16.71 32.56
CA GLU A 121 -14.56 -17.67 32.85
C GLU A 121 -15.39 -17.17 34.03
N GLN A 122 -16.71 -17.10 33.84
CA GLN A 122 -17.63 -16.56 34.84
C GLN A 122 -17.54 -17.34 36.16
N GLY A 123 -17.34 -16.62 37.26
CA GLY A 123 -17.23 -17.19 38.60
C GLY A 123 -15.83 -17.65 39.00
N TYR A 124 -14.81 -17.43 38.16
CA TYR A 124 -13.42 -17.69 38.49
C TYR A 124 -12.59 -16.42 38.32
N GLN A 125 -11.46 -16.35 39.03
CA GLN A 125 -10.47 -15.31 38.78
C GLN A 125 -9.82 -15.52 37.41
N ASP A 126 -9.58 -14.41 36.71
CA ASP A 126 -8.89 -14.40 35.43
C ASP A 126 -7.49 -15.00 35.58
N MET A 127 -7.16 -15.94 34.69
CA MET A 127 -5.85 -16.58 34.66
C MET A 127 -5.09 -16.14 33.42
N VAL A 128 -3.80 -15.84 33.55
CA VAL A 128 -2.95 -15.43 32.44
C VAL A 128 -1.90 -16.52 32.19
N LEU A 129 -1.82 -16.99 30.97
CA LEU A 129 -0.83 -17.95 30.48
C LEU A 129 0.06 -17.26 29.46
N THR A 130 1.36 -17.45 29.54
CA THR A 130 2.32 -16.86 28.59
C THR A 130 3.28 -17.92 28.05
N ASP A 131 3.77 -17.72 26.84
CA ASP A 131 4.79 -18.56 26.20
C ASP A 131 5.50 -17.80 25.08
N THR A 132 6.66 -18.29 24.62
CA THR A 132 7.37 -17.72 23.46
C THR A 132 6.84 -18.22 22.12
N SER A 133 5.91 -19.19 22.14
CA SER A 133 5.27 -19.73 20.95
C SER A 133 3.75 -19.80 21.07
N ALA A 134 3.04 -19.51 19.98
CA ALA A 134 1.58 -19.63 19.92
C ALA A 134 1.11 -21.05 20.27
N LYS A 135 1.89 -22.08 19.91
CA LYS A 135 1.58 -23.47 20.25
C LYS A 135 1.82 -23.74 21.73
N GLY A 136 2.94 -23.32 22.31
CA GLY A 136 3.27 -23.57 23.71
C GLY A 136 2.25 -22.97 24.68
N VAL A 137 1.77 -21.74 24.41
CA VAL A 137 0.73 -21.14 25.25
C VAL A 137 -0.61 -21.87 25.14
N TRP A 138 -0.98 -22.36 23.94
CA TRP A 138 -2.21 -23.13 23.75
C TRP A 138 -2.10 -24.55 24.30
N ASP A 139 -0.92 -25.18 24.28
CA ASP A 139 -0.72 -26.52 24.86
C ASP A 139 -1.06 -26.52 26.36
N LYS A 140 -0.77 -25.42 27.08
CA LYS A 140 -1.16 -25.19 28.48
C LYS A 140 -2.68 -25.17 28.69
N VAL A 141 -3.46 -24.88 27.64
CA VAL A 141 -4.93 -24.92 27.65
C VAL A 141 -5.44 -26.28 27.14
N LEU A 142 -4.87 -26.79 26.06
CA LEU A 142 -5.33 -27.99 25.37
C LEU A 142 -5.13 -29.25 26.20
N GLY A 143 -4.06 -29.34 27.01
CA GLY A 143 -3.83 -30.46 27.93
C GLY A 143 -4.99 -30.62 28.94
N PRO A 144 -5.24 -29.61 29.80
CA PRO A 144 -6.34 -29.67 30.77
C PRO A 144 -7.72 -29.85 30.13
N VAL A 145 -7.97 -29.23 28.96
CA VAL A 145 -9.23 -29.45 28.22
C VAL A 145 -9.38 -30.90 27.77
N ALA A 146 -8.31 -31.52 27.25
CA ALA A 146 -8.35 -32.91 26.79
C ALA A 146 -8.61 -33.87 27.97
N GLU A 147 -7.96 -33.66 29.11
CA GLU A 147 -8.16 -34.42 30.34
C GLU A 147 -9.62 -34.32 30.82
N LYS A 148 -10.17 -33.10 30.95
CA LYS A 148 -11.56 -32.92 31.41
C LYS A 148 -12.60 -33.49 30.45
N ARG A 149 -12.31 -33.51 29.15
CA ARG A 149 -13.20 -34.14 28.17
C ARG A 149 -13.12 -35.67 28.19
N ALA A 150 -11.93 -36.22 28.46
CA ALA A 150 -11.75 -37.65 28.68
C ALA A 150 -12.51 -38.11 29.93
N GLU A 151 -12.39 -37.37 31.04
CA GLU A 151 -13.13 -37.64 32.30
C GLU A 151 -14.65 -37.60 32.12
N SER A 152 -15.16 -36.63 31.35
CA SER A 152 -16.61 -36.45 31.13
C SER A 152 -17.19 -37.34 30.03
N GLY A 153 -16.39 -38.26 29.44
CA GLY A 153 -16.84 -39.14 28.35
C GLY A 153 -17.29 -38.39 27.10
N THR A 154 -16.86 -37.14 26.93
CA THR A 154 -17.26 -36.28 25.80
C THR A 154 -16.26 -36.44 24.64
N LEU A 155 -16.62 -35.91 23.46
CA LEU A 155 -15.82 -35.89 22.23
C LEU A 155 -14.30 -35.74 22.49
N LYS A 156 -13.53 -36.76 22.05
CA LYS A 156 -12.08 -36.85 22.20
C LYS A 156 -11.38 -35.74 21.43
N LEU A 157 -10.53 -34.98 22.12
CA LEU A 157 -9.71 -33.92 21.53
C LEU A 157 -8.32 -34.49 21.19
N PHE A 158 -7.75 -34.05 20.06
CA PHE A 158 -6.40 -34.43 19.65
C PHE A 158 -5.53 -33.17 19.50
N PRO A 159 -4.92 -32.68 20.60
CA PRO A 159 -4.11 -31.45 20.59
C PRO A 159 -2.98 -31.43 19.55
N VAL A 160 -2.43 -32.60 19.21
CA VAL A 160 -1.31 -32.76 18.27
C VAL A 160 -1.62 -32.19 16.87
N TYR A 161 -2.88 -32.21 16.43
CA TYR A 161 -3.28 -31.72 15.12
C TYR A 161 -3.70 -30.24 15.12
N LEU A 162 -3.73 -29.59 16.28
CA LEU A 162 -4.11 -28.19 16.41
C LEU A 162 -2.88 -27.29 16.35
N LYS A 163 -2.84 -26.39 15.38
CA LYS A 163 -1.78 -25.38 15.28
C LYS A 163 -2.13 -24.21 16.19
N GLY A 164 -1.15 -23.75 16.98
CA GLY A 164 -1.35 -22.61 17.88
C GLY A 164 -1.76 -21.33 17.14
N GLU A 165 -1.17 -21.08 15.98
CA GLU A 165 -1.47 -19.93 15.12
C GLU A 165 -2.94 -19.89 14.66
N ASP A 166 -3.51 -21.06 14.36
CA ASP A 166 -4.93 -21.20 13.97
C ASP A 166 -5.86 -20.91 15.16
N LEU A 167 -5.44 -21.33 16.36
CA LEU A 167 -6.20 -21.07 17.60
C LEU A 167 -6.15 -19.58 17.99
N PHE A 168 -5.01 -18.92 17.76
CA PHE A 168 -4.86 -17.46 17.86
C PHE A 168 -5.67 -16.71 16.79
N GLY A 169 -6.03 -17.37 15.69
CA GLY A 169 -6.80 -16.78 14.60
C GLY A 169 -5.97 -16.03 13.56
N LEU A 170 -4.65 -16.11 13.64
CA LEU A 170 -3.71 -15.37 12.76
C LEU A 170 -3.75 -15.88 11.31
N THR A 171 -4.15 -17.12 11.11
CA THR A 171 -4.29 -17.76 9.79
C THR A 171 -5.68 -17.61 9.19
N VAL A 172 -6.65 -17.06 9.94
CA VAL A 172 -8.02 -16.86 9.45
C VAL A 172 -7.96 -15.94 8.22
N PRO A 173 -8.57 -16.31 7.07
CA PRO A 173 -8.41 -15.58 5.81
C PRO A 173 -8.59 -14.08 5.92
N ALA A 174 -9.59 -13.63 6.66
CA ALA A 174 -9.85 -12.21 6.85
C ALA A 174 -8.79 -11.52 7.72
N VAL A 175 -8.33 -12.16 8.81
CA VAL A 175 -7.25 -11.64 9.66
C VAL A 175 -5.96 -11.58 8.85
N ALA A 176 -5.58 -12.68 8.19
CA ALA A 176 -4.40 -12.78 7.35
C ALA A 176 -4.38 -11.71 6.24
N LYS A 177 -5.51 -11.42 5.58
CA LYS A 177 -5.60 -10.33 4.59
C LYS A 177 -5.28 -8.95 5.18
N ILE A 178 -5.72 -8.68 6.42
CA ILE A 178 -5.40 -7.42 7.10
C ILE A 178 -3.92 -7.41 7.49
N THR A 179 -3.41 -8.52 8.05
CA THR A 179 -2.02 -8.64 8.48
C THR A 179 -1.05 -8.54 7.30
N GLU A 180 -1.34 -9.17 6.16
CA GLU A 180 -0.55 -9.05 4.91
C GLU A 180 -0.61 -7.64 4.29
N SER A 181 -1.59 -6.83 4.71
CA SER A 181 -1.71 -5.43 4.29
C SER A 181 -0.97 -4.46 5.23
N LEU A 182 -0.39 -4.93 6.33
CA LEU A 182 0.38 -4.09 7.25
C LEU A 182 1.60 -3.47 6.54
N PRO A 183 2.01 -2.26 6.92
CA PRO A 183 3.19 -1.61 6.35
C PRO A 183 4.46 -2.40 6.69
N GLY A 184 5.29 -2.64 5.68
CA GLY A 184 6.62 -3.25 5.80
C GLY A 184 6.69 -4.77 6.00
N VAL A 185 5.55 -5.47 6.13
CA VAL A 185 5.55 -6.94 6.33
C VAL A 185 6.22 -7.73 5.22
N GLU A 186 6.54 -7.12 4.08
CA GLU A 186 7.38 -7.74 3.05
C GLU A 186 8.80 -8.05 3.51
N ALA A 187 9.25 -7.47 4.63
CA ALA A 187 10.53 -7.81 5.26
C ALA A 187 10.46 -9.11 6.08
N CYS A 188 9.28 -9.71 6.27
CA CYS A 188 9.12 -11.03 6.88
C CYS A 188 9.54 -12.13 5.89
N ASP A 189 10.84 -12.34 5.79
CA ASP A 189 11.54 -13.22 4.84
C ASP A 189 11.06 -14.70 4.83
N ARG A 190 10.75 -15.27 6.00
CA ARG A 190 10.28 -16.65 6.16
C ARG A 190 8.79 -16.82 5.88
N TYR A 191 8.01 -15.74 5.81
CA TYR A 191 6.55 -15.81 5.72
C TYR A 191 6.09 -15.98 4.27
N SER A 192 5.16 -16.91 4.04
CA SER A 192 4.57 -17.12 2.72
C SER A 192 3.25 -16.36 2.57
N PHE A 193 3.27 -15.32 1.72
CA PHE A 193 2.09 -14.51 1.41
C PHE A 193 1.04 -15.31 0.62
N ARG A 194 -0.22 -15.25 1.06
CA ARG A 194 -1.34 -15.95 0.40
C ARG A 194 -2.25 -15.00 -0.36
N TYR A 195 -2.45 -13.80 0.15
CA TYR A 195 -3.43 -12.83 -0.37
C TYR A 195 -2.77 -11.56 -0.93
N GLY A 196 -1.58 -11.21 -0.43
CA GLY A 196 -0.87 -9.97 -0.76
C GLY A 196 -1.51 -8.73 -0.12
N ARG A 197 -0.97 -7.55 -0.47
CA ARG A 197 -1.50 -6.27 0.01
C ARG A 197 -2.87 -5.99 -0.58
N ASN A 198 -3.81 -5.63 0.30
CA ASN A 198 -5.13 -5.19 -0.10
C ASN A 198 -5.13 -3.67 -0.35
N PRO A 199 -5.41 -3.19 -1.58
CA PRO A 199 -5.38 -1.76 -1.89
C PRO A 199 -6.42 -0.93 -1.14
N LEU A 200 -7.46 -1.57 -0.60
CA LEU A 200 -8.56 -0.90 0.09
C LEU A 200 -8.32 -0.76 1.59
N VAL A 201 -7.36 -1.50 2.15
CA VAL A 201 -7.03 -1.48 3.58
C VAL A 201 -5.91 -0.47 3.82
N GLU A 202 -6.28 0.78 4.06
CA GLU A 202 -5.33 1.84 4.44
C GLU A 202 -5.12 1.80 5.97
N LEU A 203 -4.07 1.09 6.40
CA LEU A 203 -3.70 0.97 7.81
C LEU A 203 -2.89 2.20 8.27
N PRO A 204 -3.01 2.61 9.54
CA PRO A 204 -2.23 3.71 10.09
C PRO A 204 -0.73 3.44 9.91
N LEU A 205 0.03 4.52 9.71
CA LEU A 205 1.48 4.46 9.57
C LEU A 205 2.11 3.75 10.79
N MET A 206 3.20 3.01 10.57
CA MET A 206 3.92 2.33 11.64
C MET A 206 4.22 3.30 12.78
N PHE A 207 3.84 2.93 14.00
CA PHE A 207 4.24 3.62 15.21
C PHE A 207 5.77 3.63 15.30
N ASN A 208 6.36 4.80 15.58
CA ASN A 208 7.79 4.93 15.83
C ASN A 208 8.03 4.93 17.34
N PRO A 209 8.52 3.82 17.95
CA PRO A 209 8.71 3.73 19.40
C PRO A 209 9.72 4.75 19.92
N ALA A 210 10.66 5.17 19.08
CA ALA A 210 11.70 6.13 19.46
C ALA A 210 11.18 7.58 19.48
N GLY A 211 9.92 7.84 19.10
CA GLY A 211 9.32 9.18 19.02
C GLY A 211 9.98 10.13 18.01
N CYS A 212 11.06 9.68 17.36
CA CYS A 212 11.92 10.45 16.47
C CYS A 212 12.58 9.50 15.47
N ALA A 213 12.48 9.77 14.17
CA ALA A 213 13.05 8.92 13.11
C ALA A 213 14.60 8.86 13.15
N ARG A 214 15.25 9.74 13.93
CA ARG A 214 16.71 9.86 14.04
C ARG A 214 17.33 8.89 15.08
N ALA A 215 16.52 8.30 15.96
CA ALA A 215 16.97 7.41 17.03
C ALA A 215 16.78 5.92 16.74
N GLN A 216 16.20 5.55 15.58
CA GLN A 216 16.14 4.15 15.18
C GLN A 216 17.48 3.67 14.60
N PRO A 217 17.92 2.43 14.90
CA PRO A 217 19.02 1.79 14.18
C PRO A 217 18.65 1.74 12.69
N LYS A 218 19.57 2.13 11.80
CA LYS A 218 19.34 2.00 10.36
C LYS A 218 19.11 0.52 10.02
N ALA A 219 17.85 0.12 9.81
CA ALA A 219 17.57 -1.06 9.02
C ALA A 219 18.28 -0.86 7.67
N SER A 220 19.02 -1.87 7.20
CA SER A 220 19.83 -1.79 5.99
C SER A 220 18.94 -1.66 4.76
N SER A 221 18.47 -0.44 4.51
CA SER A 221 17.99 0.04 3.23
C SER A 221 18.68 1.39 3.02
N PRO A 222 19.41 1.58 1.91
CA PRO A 222 20.01 2.87 1.63
C PRO A 222 18.90 3.91 1.49
N TYR A 223 19.00 4.97 2.29
CA TYR A 223 18.08 6.11 2.26
C TYR A 223 18.13 6.78 0.89
N THR A 224 16.99 7.00 0.24
CA THR A 224 16.85 8.05 -0.76
C THR A 224 16.63 9.39 -0.06
N SER A 225 17.64 10.25 -0.09
CA SER A 225 17.45 11.68 0.09
C SER A 225 16.93 12.29 -1.22
N VAL A 226 15.88 13.12 -1.14
CA VAL A 226 15.48 14.04 -2.21
C VAL A 226 15.82 15.45 -1.74
N VAL A 227 16.61 16.18 -2.54
CA VAL A 227 17.02 17.57 -2.33
C VAL A 227 16.80 18.37 -3.61
N ILE A 228 16.36 19.61 -3.43
CA ILE A 228 15.99 20.66 -4.40
C ILE A 228 17.14 21.03 -5.36
N ARG A 229 16.82 21.29 -6.64
CA ARG A 229 17.73 21.93 -7.63
C ARG A 229 17.44 23.43 -7.79
N PRO A 230 18.39 24.31 -8.18
CA PRO A 230 18.16 25.64 -8.78
C PRO A 230 18.33 25.65 -10.32
N GLN A 231 17.65 26.60 -10.99
CA GLN A 231 17.73 27.13 -12.39
C GLN A 231 17.84 26.21 -13.63
N PRO A 232 17.04 26.47 -14.71
CA PRO A 232 17.32 26.01 -16.07
C PRO A 232 18.14 27.03 -16.87
N GLN A 233 19.17 26.58 -17.59
CA GLN A 233 19.74 27.33 -18.71
C GLN A 233 18.79 27.26 -19.91
N ALA A 234 18.46 28.43 -20.46
CA ALA A 234 17.67 28.58 -21.66
C ALA A 234 18.38 27.92 -22.85
N VAL A 235 17.74 26.91 -23.47
CA VAL A 235 18.13 26.45 -24.79
C VAL A 235 17.62 27.46 -25.81
N SER A 236 18.58 28.19 -26.38
CA SER A 236 18.41 29.08 -27.51
C SER A 236 17.90 28.32 -28.73
N SER A 237 16.86 28.86 -29.35
CA SER A 237 16.36 28.48 -30.65
C SER A 237 17.45 28.63 -31.71
N SER A 238 17.82 27.55 -32.39
CA SER A 238 18.39 27.65 -33.74
C SER A 238 18.03 26.42 -34.59
N SER A 239 17.30 26.74 -35.66
CA SER A 239 17.51 26.30 -37.03
C SER A 239 17.56 24.80 -37.33
N ALA A 240 16.50 24.39 -38.03
CA ALA A 240 16.43 23.27 -38.96
C ALA A 240 17.76 22.83 -39.59
N ARG A 241 17.97 21.51 -39.63
CA ARG A 241 18.50 20.82 -40.81
C ARG A 241 18.08 19.35 -40.80
N SER A 242 17.59 18.96 -41.97
CA SER A 242 17.21 17.63 -42.40
C SER A 242 18.26 16.58 -42.08
N ASN A 243 17.82 15.34 -41.85
CA ASN A 243 18.45 14.21 -42.52
C ASN A 243 17.41 13.13 -42.83
N GLN A 244 17.22 12.94 -44.13
CA GLN A 244 16.57 11.78 -44.74
C GLN A 244 17.42 10.55 -44.45
N ASN A 245 16.78 9.40 -44.24
CA ASN A 245 17.34 8.12 -44.66
C ASN A 245 16.18 7.19 -45.04
N VAL A 246 16.24 6.74 -46.29
CA VAL A 246 15.31 5.86 -47.01
C VAL A 246 15.91 4.47 -47.11
N ALA A 247 15.07 3.43 -46.96
CA ALA A 247 15.19 2.07 -47.50
C ALA A 247 13.96 1.28 -46.98
N GLN A 248 13.11 0.54 -47.71
CA GLN A 248 12.95 0.04 -49.10
C GLN A 248 11.41 -0.02 -49.37
N GLY A 249 10.88 0.15 -50.58
CA GLY A 249 10.72 -0.94 -51.55
C GLY A 249 9.23 -1.18 -51.89
N GLU A 250 8.82 -0.68 -53.07
CA GLU A 250 7.74 -1.14 -53.98
C GLU A 250 6.24 -1.15 -53.58
N GLY A 251 5.44 -0.37 -54.34
CA GLY A 251 4.14 -0.84 -54.87
C GLY A 251 2.85 -0.11 -54.46
N GLY A 252 2.46 0.94 -55.19
CA GLY A 252 1.04 1.34 -55.39
C GLY A 252 0.52 2.59 -54.64
N ALA A 253 0.14 3.64 -55.38
CA ALA A 253 -0.54 4.85 -54.89
C ALA A 253 -1.95 4.97 -55.54
N PRO A 254 -2.84 5.94 -55.19
CA PRO A 254 -2.74 6.96 -54.14
C PRO A 254 -4.04 7.12 -53.28
N HIS A 255 -3.90 7.54 -52.02
CA HIS A 255 -4.71 8.60 -51.37
C HIS A 255 -4.09 8.89 -49.99
N ASN A 256 -2.84 9.37 -49.98
CA ASN A 256 -2.20 9.81 -48.75
C ASN A 256 -2.69 11.22 -48.40
N LYS A 257 -3.69 11.28 -47.51
CA LYS A 257 -3.81 12.44 -46.63
C LYS A 257 -2.48 12.56 -45.88
N PRO A 258 -1.86 13.76 -45.80
CA PRO A 258 -0.70 13.93 -44.94
C PRO A 258 -1.08 13.48 -43.52
N PRO A 259 -0.19 12.80 -42.77
CA PRO A 259 -0.47 12.43 -41.39
C PRO A 259 -0.88 13.71 -40.67
N VAL A 260 -2.12 13.74 -40.17
CA VAL A 260 -2.68 14.91 -39.50
C VAL A 260 -1.86 15.10 -38.23
N VAL A 261 -0.87 15.99 -38.28
CA VAL A 261 -0.10 16.41 -37.11
C VAL A 261 -1.05 17.24 -36.27
N HIS A 262 -1.75 16.58 -35.35
CA HIS A 262 -2.66 17.24 -34.44
C HIS A 262 -1.88 18.30 -33.64
N PRO A 263 -2.42 19.53 -33.48
CA PRO A 263 -1.81 20.54 -32.63
C PRO A 263 -1.53 19.97 -31.24
N ARG A 264 -0.40 20.34 -30.60
CA ARG A 264 -0.01 19.85 -29.25
C ARG A 264 -1.14 19.98 -28.23
N SER A 265 -2.00 20.99 -28.35
CA SER A 265 -3.19 21.19 -27.53
C SER A 265 -4.25 20.09 -27.68
N SER A 266 -4.43 19.56 -28.90
CA SER A 266 -5.34 18.43 -29.16
C SER A 266 -4.79 17.12 -28.61
N GLN A 267 -3.48 16.88 -28.80
CA GLN A 267 -2.79 15.72 -28.21
C GLN A 267 -2.88 15.72 -26.68
N TYR A 268 -2.70 16.88 -26.06
CA TYR A 268 -2.83 17.04 -24.61
C TYR A 268 -4.25 16.75 -24.11
N ARG A 269 -5.30 17.23 -24.79
CA ARG A 269 -6.69 16.93 -24.42
C ARG A 269 -6.97 15.43 -24.47
N TRP A 270 -6.48 14.76 -25.51
CA TRP A 270 -6.67 13.32 -25.69
C TRP A 270 -5.91 12.50 -24.64
N MET A 271 -4.66 12.84 -24.38
CA MET A 271 -3.89 12.24 -23.27
C MET A 271 -4.63 12.42 -21.95
N LYS A 272 -5.19 13.61 -21.68
CA LYS A 272 -5.91 13.89 -20.44
C LYS A 272 -7.21 13.09 -20.27
N SER A 273 -7.90 12.73 -21.35
CA SER A 273 -9.06 11.83 -21.27
C SER A 273 -8.67 10.37 -21.06
N GLU A 274 -7.54 9.93 -21.64
CA GLU A 274 -7.19 8.51 -21.72
C GLU A 274 -5.99 8.08 -20.86
N TRP A 275 -5.37 8.96 -20.06
CA TRP A 275 -4.15 8.62 -19.32
C TRP A 275 -4.29 7.38 -18.43
N ARG A 276 -5.49 7.09 -17.91
CA ARG A 276 -5.77 5.87 -17.12
C ARG A 276 -5.62 4.56 -17.90
N ALA A 277 -5.82 4.61 -19.22
CA ALA A 277 -5.61 3.49 -20.12
C ALA A 277 -4.16 3.40 -20.63
N ASN A 278 -3.38 4.47 -20.46
CA ASN A 278 -1.96 4.50 -20.88
C ASN A 278 -1.05 3.82 -19.87
N VAL A 279 -1.35 3.97 -18.57
CA VAL A 279 -0.41 3.61 -17.51
C VAL A 279 -1.09 3.00 -16.29
N TYR A 280 -0.34 2.20 -15.54
CA TYR A 280 -0.74 1.70 -14.23
C TYR A 280 0.42 1.78 -13.24
N LEU A 281 0.09 1.81 -11.95
CA LEU A 281 1.07 1.85 -10.87
C LEU A 281 1.44 0.42 -10.46
N GLY A 282 2.74 0.14 -10.29
CA GLY A 282 3.24 -1.18 -9.90
C GLY A 282 4.49 -1.10 -9.03
N ARG A 283 4.99 -2.25 -8.57
CA ARG A 283 6.29 -2.32 -7.87
C ARG A 283 7.43 -2.15 -8.87
N SER A 284 8.33 -1.22 -8.59
CA SER A 284 9.51 -0.97 -9.41
C SER A 284 10.68 -1.86 -8.99
N ARG A 285 11.52 -2.22 -9.97
CA ARG A 285 12.83 -2.85 -9.71
C ARG A 285 13.91 -1.82 -9.39
N ILE A 286 13.69 -0.56 -9.73
CA ILE A 286 14.60 0.56 -9.46
C ILE A 286 14.42 1.00 -8.01
N GLN A 287 13.20 1.42 -7.66
CA GLN A 287 12.91 1.88 -6.31
C GLN A 287 11.40 1.87 -6.02
N GLY A 288 11.00 1.17 -4.95
CA GLY A 288 9.65 1.27 -4.39
C GLY A 288 8.53 1.01 -5.41
N LEU A 289 7.85 2.09 -5.83
CA LEU A 289 6.79 2.05 -6.83
C LEU A 289 7.28 2.70 -8.13
N GLY A 290 6.79 2.16 -9.25
CA GLY A 290 7.09 2.64 -10.60
C GLY A 290 5.80 2.81 -11.40
N LEU A 291 5.87 3.63 -12.43
CA LEU A 291 4.78 3.78 -13.40
C LEU A 291 5.06 2.91 -14.62
N PHE A 292 4.11 2.08 -15.01
CA PHE A 292 4.28 1.10 -16.10
C PHE A 292 3.31 1.38 -17.24
N ALA A 293 3.71 1.05 -18.46
CA ALA A 293 2.86 1.16 -19.64
C ALA A 293 1.77 0.07 -19.65
N ALA A 294 0.49 0.47 -19.69
CA ALA A 294 -0.65 -0.47 -19.73
C ALA A 294 -0.92 -1.02 -21.14
N ARG A 295 -0.41 -0.33 -22.16
CA ARG A 295 -0.48 -0.67 -23.59
C ARG A 295 0.85 -0.30 -24.25
N ASP A 296 1.03 -0.74 -25.50
CA ASP A 296 2.13 -0.24 -26.31
C ASP A 296 1.95 1.26 -26.58
N ILE A 297 3.02 2.03 -26.40
CA ILE A 297 3.02 3.48 -26.56
C ILE A 297 4.04 3.85 -27.64
N GLU A 298 3.58 4.56 -28.65
CA GLU A 298 4.43 4.99 -29.77
C GLU A 298 5.40 6.11 -29.37
N LYS A 299 6.51 6.20 -30.10
CA LYS A 299 7.49 7.28 -29.94
C LYS A 299 6.83 8.66 -30.06
N GLN A 300 7.29 9.63 -29.27
CA GLN A 300 6.79 11.01 -29.21
C GLN A 300 5.33 11.18 -28.76
N THR A 301 4.74 10.16 -28.13
CA THR A 301 3.39 10.25 -27.55
C THR A 301 3.42 10.87 -26.15
N MET A 302 2.48 11.76 -25.85
CA MET A 302 2.25 12.29 -24.50
C MET A 302 1.57 11.23 -23.63
N VAL A 303 2.18 10.87 -22.51
CA VAL A 303 1.73 9.76 -21.67
C VAL A 303 0.87 10.24 -20.50
N ILE A 304 1.40 11.17 -19.72
CA ILE A 304 0.78 11.66 -18.49
C ILE A 304 1.26 13.08 -18.14
N GLU A 305 0.38 13.86 -17.50
CA GLU A 305 0.72 15.16 -16.88
C GLU A 305 1.30 14.93 -15.47
N TYR A 306 2.42 15.58 -15.17
CA TYR A 306 2.89 15.70 -13.79
C TYR A 306 2.10 16.80 -13.08
N ASN A 307 1.02 16.39 -12.42
CA ASN A 307 0.10 17.28 -11.73
C ASN A 307 0.52 17.55 -10.28
N GLY A 308 0.29 18.79 -9.83
CA GLY A 308 0.55 19.23 -8.47
C GLY A 308 0.23 20.72 -8.30
N THR A 309 0.55 21.25 -7.12
CA THR A 309 0.36 22.66 -6.81
C THR A 309 1.57 23.46 -7.27
N ILE A 310 1.38 24.47 -8.11
CA ILE A 310 2.46 25.39 -8.49
C ILE A 310 2.76 26.31 -7.31
N LEU A 311 4.01 26.33 -6.88
CA LEU A 311 4.52 27.13 -5.77
C LEU A 311 5.65 28.03 -6.27
N ARG A 312 5.82 29.18 -5.62
CA ARG A 312 7.06 29.96 -5.74
C ARG A 312 8.21 29.25 -5.05
N ASN A 313 9.43 29.49 -5.52
CA ASN A 313 10.64 28.83 -5.06
C ASN A 313 10.87 28.98 -3.54
N GLU A 314 10.62 30.16 -2.98
CA GLU A 314 10.82 30.43 -1.54
C GLU A 314 9.85 29.59 -0.69
N VAL A 315 8.63 29.43 -1.18
CA VAL A 315 7.59 28.62 -0.53
C VAL A 315 7.94 27.14 -0.62
N ALA A 316 8.46 26.69 -1.77
CA ALA A 316 8.90 25.32 -1.97
C ALA A 316 10.03 24.94 -1.00
N ILE A 317 11.05 25.79 -0.81
CA ILE A 317 12.14 25.57 0.15
C ILE A 317 11.59 25.46 1.58
N ARG A 318 10.68 26.34 1.98
CA ARG A 318 10.06 26.29 3.32
C ARG A 318 9.27 24.99 3.50
N LYS A 319 8.47 24.60 2.50
CA LYS A 319 7.68 23.37 2.53
C LYS A 319 8.54 22.11 2.53
N GLU A 320 9.64 22.09 1.78
CA GLU A 320 10.59 20.97 1.81
C GLU A 320 11.13 20.77 3.24
N LYS A 321 11.51 21.85 3.94
CA LYS A 321 11.94 21.76 5.35
C LYS A 321 10.83 21.20 6.26
N ILE A 322 9.58 21.60 6.04
CA ILE A 322 8.42 21.10 6.80
C ILE A 322 8.13 19.63 6.47
N TYR A 323 8.21 19.23 5.20
CA TYR A 323 8.02 17.84 4.80
C TYR A 323 9.14 16.96 5.33
N ARG A 324 10.38 17.43 5.26
CA ARG A 324 11.54 16.75 5.85
C ARG A 324 11.44 16.64 7.37
N SER A 325 11.00 17.69 8.07
CA SER A 325 10.80 17.62 9.53
C SER A 325 9.66 16.67 9.93
N LYS A 326 8.67 16.48 9.06
CA LYS A 326 7.59 15.50 9.19
C LYS A 326 7.93 14.13 8.57
N ASN A 327 9.18 13.92 8.14
CA ASN A 327 9.67 12.71 7.48
C ASN A 327 8.80 12.23 6.29
N ARG A 328 8.23 13.18 5.55
CA ARG A 328 7.40 12.93 4.38
C ARG A 328 8.26 12.94 3.12
N ALA A 329 8.04 11.97 2.24
CA ALA A 329 8.66 11.97 0.91
C ALA A 329 8.28 13.24 0.14
N VAL A 330 9.28 13.91 -0.43
CA VAL A 330 9.10 15.19 -1.13
C VAL A 330 9.01 14.92 -2.62
N PHE A 331 7.89 15.30 -3.23
CA PHE A 331 7.66 15.16 -4.66
C PHE A 331 7.56 16.55 -5.28
N MET A 332 8.71 17.16 -5.58
CA MET A 332 8.78 18.49 -6.15
C MET A 332 9.49 18.45 -7.50
N PHE A 333 8.86 19.06 -8.51
CA PHE A 333 9.40 19.17 -9.86
C PHE A 333 9.55 20.65 -10.20
N ARG A 334 10.76 21.09 -10.55
CA ARG A 334 11.02 22.48 -10.91
C ARG A 334 10.61 22.76 -12.36
N ILE A 335 9.85 23.83 -12.57
CA ILE A 335 9.54 24.33 -13.93
C ILE A 335 10.62 25.31 -14.37
N ASP A 336 10.88 26.33 -13.55
CA ASP A 336 11.84 27.40 -13.84
C ASP A 336 12.54 27.88 -12.55
N SER A 337 13.25 29.02 -12.61
CA SER A 337 13.93 29.59 -11.44
C SER A 337 12.99 29.99 -10.30
N GLU A 338 11.75 30.38 -10.63
CA GLU A 338 10.78 30.96 -9.71
C GLU A 338 9.67 29.97 -9.32
N HIS A 339 9.37 28.97 -10.15
CA HIS A 339 8.21 28.09 -10.02
C HIS A 339 8.59 26.61 -9.85
N VAL A 340 7.95 25.97 -8.88
CA VAL A 340 8.10 24.54 -8.55
C VAL A 340 6.71 23.91 -8.40
N VAL A 341 6.50 22.74 -9.00
CA VAL A 341 5.29 21.94 -8.83
C VAL A 341 5.47 20.98 -7.66
N ASP A 342 4.64 21.14 -6.63
CA ASP A 342 4.57 20.28 -5.46
C ASP A 342 3.45 19.24 -5.61
N ALA A 343 3.84 17.97 -5.74
CA ALA A 343 2.97 16.81 -5.84
C ALA A 343 2.89 16.01 -4.52
N THR A 344 3.41 16.56 -3.42
CA THR A 344 3.58 15.86 -2.12
C THR A 344 2.26 15.62 -1.38
N LEU A 345 1.32 16.57 -1.47
CA LEU A 345 -0.01 16.48 -0.87
C LEU A 345 -1.10 16.25 -1.94
N ASN A 346 -1.02 16.97 -3.06
CA ASN A 346 -2.06 17.03 -4.09
C ASN A 346 -1.56 16.59 -5.48
N GLY A 347 -0.70 15.56 -5.53
CA GLY A 347 -0.18 15.01 -6.78
C GLY A 347 -0.94 13.77 -7.27
N GLY A 348 -0.83 13.49 -8.56
CA GLY A 348 -1.29 12.27 -9.20
C GLY A 348 -0.20 11.20 -9.29
N ILE A 349 -0.44 10.16 -10.08
CA ILE A 349 0.44 8.98 -10.11
C ILE A 349 1.77 9.20 -10.84
N ALA A 350 1.90 10.29 -11.60
CA ALA A 350 3.14 10.66 -12.28
C ALA A 350 4.32 10.88 -11.31
N ARG A 351 4.06 11.11 -10.01
CA ARG A 351 5.10 11.25 -8.98
C ARG A 351 5.93 9.99 -8.74
N TYR A 352 5.48 8.84 -9.24
CA TYR A 352 6.15 7.54 -9.08
C TYR A 352 6.97 7.15 -10.32
N ILE A 353 7.21 8.07 -11.26
CA ILE A 353 8.08 7.79 -12.40
C ILE A 353 9.53 7.88 -11.95
N ASN A 354 10.24 6.76 -12.02
CA ASN A 354 11.61 6.65 -11.49
C ASN A 354 12.67 7.24 -12.41
N HIS A 355 13.86 7.41 -11.84
CA HIS A 355 15.05 7.80 -12.59
C HIS A 355 15.68 6.62 -13.33
N SER A 356 16.12 6.85 -14.57
CA SER A 356 17.06 5.97 -15.27
C SER A 356 18.15 6.77 -15.99
N CYS A 357 19.37 6.21 -16.01
CA CYS A 357 20.47 6.71 -16.85
C CYS A 357 20.26 6.36 -18.35
N ALA A 358 19.44 5.35 -18.65
CA ALA A 358 18.95 5.03 -19.98
C ALA A 358 17.42 5.24 -20.02
N PRO A 359 16.95 6.50 -20.07
CA PRO A 359 15.52 6.80 -19.98
C PRO A 359 14.76 6.37 -21.25
N ASN A 360 13.46 6.12 -21.10
CA ASN A 360 12.52 5.92 -22.21
C ASN A 360 11.51 7.06 -22.35
N CYS A 361 11.48 7.97 -21.37
CA CYS A 361 10.65 9.17 -21.35
C CYS A 361 11.47 10.45 -21.14
N VAL A 362 10.86 11.58 -21.51
CA VAL A 362 11.36 12.94 -21.23
C VAL A 362 10.23 13.77 -20.62
N ALA A 363 10.59 14.70 -19.73
CA ALA A 363 9.67 15.67 -19.18
C ALA A 363 9.80 17.00 -19.95
N GLU A 364 8.70 17.46 -20.53
CA GLU A 364 8.63 18.72 -21.27
C GLU A 364 7.72 19.72 -20.55
N VAL A 365 8.16 20.97 -20.44
CA VAL A 365 7.30 22.06 -19.97
C VAL A 365 6.56 22.64 -21.17
N VAL A 366 5.24 22.57 -21.14
CA VAL A 366 4.35 23.11 -22.17
C VAL A 366 3.54 24.26 -21.58
N THR A 367 3.60 25.41 -22.23
CA THR A 367 2.82 26.60 -21.85
C THR A 367 1.44 26.53 -22.49
N PHE A 368 0.40 26.61 -21.67
CA PHE A 368 -0.99 26.75 -22.11
C PHE A 368 -1.55 28.10 -21.64
N GLU A 369 -2.71 28.51 -22.16
CA GLU A 369 -3.40 29.76 -21.76
C GLU A 369 -3.62 29.88 -20.23
N ARG A 370 -3.71 28.74 -19.52
CA ARG A 370 -3.92 28.68 -18.06
C ARG A 370 -2.66 28.37 -17.26
N GLY A 371 -1.47 28.61 -17.82
CA GLY A 371 -0.17 28.44 -17.16
C GLY A 371 0.66 27.25 -17.65
N TYR A 372 1.77 27.01 -16.95
CA TYR A 372 2.74 25.97 -17.29
C TYR A 372 2.29 24.56 -16.89
N LYS A 373 2.55 23.58 -17.75
CA LYS A 373 2.23 22.17 -17.53
C LYS A 373 3.45 21.31 -17.83
N ILE A 374 3.76 20.36 -16.95
CA ILE A 374 4.83 19.39 -17.17
C ILE A 374 4.20 18.14 -17.75
N ILE A 375 4.59 17.78 -18.96
CA ILE A 375 4.08 16.64 -19.71
C ILE A 375 5.21 15.62 -19.86
N ILE A 376 4.91 14.35 -19.58
CA ILE A 376 5.84 13.26 -19.80
C ILE A 376 5.54 12.64 -21.17
N SER A 377 6.54 12.63 -22.04
CA SER A 377 6.46 12.13 -23.42
C SER A 377 7.46 11.00 -23.65
N CYS A 378 7.12 10.03 -24.48
CA CYS A 378 8.00 8.92 -24.85
C CYS A 378 9.07 9.37 -25.86
N ILE A 379 10.34 9.02 -25.63
CA ILE A 379 11.42 9.29 -26.61
C ILE A 379 11.66 8.13 -27.59
N ARG A 380 11.12 6.95 -27.28
CA ARG A 380 11.08 5.76 -28.14
C ARG A 380 9.75 5.03 -27.98
N ARG A 381 9.52 4.00 -28.79
CA ARG A 381 8.40 3.08 -28.56
C ARG A 381 8.60 2.33 -27.24
N ILE A 382 7.53 2.22 -26.46
CA ILE A 382 7.48 1.56 -25.16
C ILE A 382 6.50 0.41 -25.25
N GLU A 383 6.93 -0.78 -24.84
CA GLU A 383 6.09 -1.97 -24.84
C GLU A 383 5.20 -2.03 -23.60
N LYS A 384 4.05 -2.69 -23.73
CA LYS A 384 3.19 -2.97 -22.58
C LYS A 384 3.97 -3.69 -21.46
N GLY A 385 3.85 -3.15 -20.24
CA GLY A 385 4.50 -3.68 -19.04
C GLY A 385 5.90 -3.11 -18.77
N GLU A 386 6.42 -2.26 -19.66
CA GLU A 386 7.70 -1.59 -19.45
C GLU A 386 7.58 -0.46 -18.42
N GLU A 387 8.61 -0.28 -17.58
CA GLU A 387 8.65 0.79 -16.59
C GLU A 387 9.03 2.12 -17.24
N LEU A 388 8.21 3.15 -17.04
CA LEU A 388 8.48 4.51 -17.49
C LEU A 388 9.53 5.16 -16.60
N CYS A 389 10.55 5.74 -17.22
CA CYS A 389 11.64 6.40 -16.53
C CYS A 389 12.18 7.58 -17.33
N PHE A 390 12.59 8.64 -16.63
CA PHE A 390 13.27 9.79 -17.25
C PHE A 390 14.53 10.17 -16.46
N ASN A 391 15.42 10.91 -17.11
CA ASN A 391 16.60 11.42 -16.45
C ASN A 391 16.20 12.59 -15.53
N TYR A 392 16.40 12.45 -14.22
CA TYR A 392 16.08 13.52 -13.26
C TYR A 392 17.03 14.71 -13.41
N GLN A 393 18.20 14.48 -14.03
CA GLN A 393 19.23 15.48 -14.23
C GLN A 393 19.54 16.17 -12.89
N PHE A 394 20.03 15.47 -11.86
CA PHE A 394 20.57 16.21 -10.71
C PHE A 394 21.94 16.79 -11.07
N GLU A 395 22.24 17.96 -10.55
CA GLU A 395 23.56 18.59 -10.65
C GLU A 395 24.42 18.14 -9.48
N SER A 396 25.66 17.76 -9.78
CA SER A 396 26.65 17.43 -8.76
C SER A 396 27.12 18.70 -8.07
N VAL A 397 26.52 19.05 -6.94
CA VAL A 397 27.01 20.15 -6.09
C VAL A 397 28.07 19.60 -5.15
N GLU A 398 29.29 20.15 -5.21
CA GLU A 398 30.38 19.78 -4.31
C GLU A 398 29.94 19.91 -2.84
N GLY A 399 30.13 18.85 -2.06
CA GLY A 399 29.74 18.79 -0.64
C GLY A 399 28.33 18.27 -0.35
N GLN A 400 27.51 17.93 -1.35
CA GLN A 400 26.23 17.24 -1.13
C GLN A 400 26.40 15.71 -1.09
N HIS A 401 25.57 15.04 -0.28
CA HIS A 401 25.52 13.57 -0.24
C HIS A 401 25.15 13.02 -1.62
N LYS A 402 25.99 12.10 -2.13
CA LYS A 402 25.74 11.41 -3.40
C LYS A 402 24.60 10.40 -3.24
N ILE A 403 23.63 10.41 -4.14
CA ILE A 403 22.45 9.54 -4.14
C ILE A 403 22.71 8.38 -5.09
N ALA A 404 22.80 7.16 -4.56
CA ALA A 404 23.05 5.97 -5.38
C ALA A 404 21.93 5.74 -6.41
N CYS A 405 22.31 5.44 -7.64
CA CYS A 405 21.41 5.11 -8.72
C CYS A 405 21.22 3.58 -8.81
N HIS A 406 19.97 3.12 -8.75
CA HIS A 406 19.61 1.71 -8.84
C HIS A 406 18.91 1.36 -10.16
N CYS A 407 19.12 2.14 -11.23
CA CYS A 407 18.38 1.98 -12.48
C CYS A 407 18.73 0.71 -13.28
N GLY A 408 19.86 0.05 -12.99
CA GLY A 408 20.28 -1.17 -13.68
C GLY A 408 20.69 -0.98 -15.15
N ALA A 409 20.82 0.25 -15.63
CA ALA A 409 21.25 0.53 -17.01
C ALA A 409 22.71 0.08 -17.24
N PRO A 410 23.07 -0.42 -18.45
CA PRO A 410 24.43 -0.85 -18.78
C PRO A 410 25.47 0.26 -18.57
N GLU A 411 25.13 1.49 -18.95
CA GLU A 411 25.97 2.68 -18.78
C GLU A 411 25.45 3.56 -17.62
N CYS A 412 25.14 2.94 -16.48
CA CYS A 412 24.68 3.67 -15.30
C CYS A 412 25.80 4.53 -14.68
N ARG A 413 25.50 5.81 -14.44
CA ARG A 413 26.41 6.76 -13.75
C ARG A 413 26.65 6.41 -12.26
N LYS A 414 25.98 5.38 -11.73
CA LYS A 414 25.95 4.93 -10.32
C LYS A 414 25.42 5.95 -9.31
N TRP A 415 25.30 7.20 -9.70
CA TRP A 415 24.78 8.30 -8.90
C TRP A 415 23.73 9.06 -9.71
N ILE A 416 22.70 9.54 -9.03
CA ILE A 416 21.65 10.33 -9.67
C ILE A 416 22.10 11.79 -9.81
N ASN A 417 22.92 12.27 -8.86
CA ASN A 417 23.54 13.60 -8.79
C ASN A 417 25.03 13.60 -9.08
#